data_AF-A0A947TCG8-F1
#
_entry.id   AF-A0A947TCG8-F1
#
_cell.length_a   1.000
_cell.length_b   1.000
_cell.length_c   1.000
_cell.angle_alpha   90.00
_cell.angle_beta   90.00
_cell.angle_gamma   90.00
#
_symmetry.space_group_name_H-M   'P 1'
#
loop_
_entity.id
_entity.type
_entity.pdbx_description
1 polymer ?
#
loop_
_entity_poly.entity_id
_entity_poly.type
_entity_poly.pdbx_seq_one_letter_code
_entity_poly.pdbx_strand_id
1 'polypeptide(L)'
;MLDLALFAFVLAFLALGIARPFLWVLAYIYIDILAPQKIGWTLTPALPISLIAFCAAFAGWLLTDSKKETRIHYRQLLMLLLLLYCAFTTTQSAFPVEAAHKWSWVWKALVFAIFLPFTLTTRPRMEALLVTVVLTLGAIVIATGMKTVLGGGGYESLYFFVNDNSGIYESSTLATVAIGSIPLVLWLTKHGTVFPPDWRVKLFGYGVIFSCLLIPVGTEARTGLVC
;
A
#
# COMPACT_ATOMS: atom_id res chain seq x y z
N MET A 1 -15.50 13.63 13.18
CA MET A 1 -14.12 14.12 13.45
C MET A 1 -13.06 13.30 12.71
N LEU A 2 -13.04 11.97 12.86
CA LEU A 2 -12.09 11.09 12.16
C LEU A 2 -12.17 11.20 10.62
N ASP A 3 -13.38 11.14 10.06
CA ASP A 3 -13.59 11.24 8.60
C ASP A 3 -13.11 12.58 8.02
N LEU A 4 -13.36 13.68 8.74
CA LEU A 4 -12.87 15.02 8.36
C LEU A 4 -11.34 15.09 8.41
N ALA A 5 -10.71 14.48 9.43
CA ALA A 5 -9.27 14.46 9.57
C ALA A 5 -8.60 13.63 8.45
N LEU A 6 -9.15 12.45 8.13
CA LEU A 6 -8.68 11.63 7.01
C LEU A 6 -8.84 12.36 5.67
N PHE A 7 -10.00 12.97 5.45
CA PHE A 7 -10.27 13.74 4.25
C PHE A 7 -9.33 14.94 4.11
N ALA A 8 -9.13 15.71 5.18
CA ALA A 8 -8.21 16.84 5.21
C ALA A 8 -6.76 16.40 5.00
N PHE A 9 -6.34 15.27 5.57
CA PHE A 9 -5.01 14.71 5.37
C PHE A 9 -4.77 14.34 3.90
N VAL A 10 -5.73 13.64 3.28
CA VAL A 10 -5.67 13.29 1.86
C VAL A 10 -5.63 14.54 0.98
N LEU A 11 -6.50 15.53 1.25
CA LEU A 11 -6.51 16.79 0.50
C LEU A 11 -5.20 17.56 0.65
N ALA A 12 -4.65 17.64 1.86
CA ALA A 12 -3.35 18.25 2.09
C ALA A 12 -2.26 17.52 1.31
N PHE A 13 -2.30 16.19 1.27
CA PHE A 13 -1.31 15.41 0.53
C PHE A 13 -1.41 15.63 -0.99
N LEU A 14 -2.63 15.71 -1.52
CA LEU A 14 -2.89 16.06 -2.92
C LEU A 14 -2.47 17.51 -3.24
N ALA A 15 -2.73 18.46 -2.35
CA ALA A 15 -2.34 19.86 -2.52
C ALA A 15 -0.81 20.03 -2.53
N LEU A 16 -0.09 19.33 -1.65
CA LEU A 16 1.38 19.31 -1.66
C LEU A 16 1.94 18.77 -2.99
N GLY A 17 1.22 17.85 -3.63
CA GLY A 17 1.60 17.33 -4.95
C GLY A 17 1.55 18.36 -6.08
N ILE A 18 0.83 19.48 -5.93
CA ILE A 18 0.86 20.58 -6.91
C ILE A 18 2.27 21.17 -7.01
N ALA A 19 2.95 21.35 -5.87
CA ALA A 19 4.33 21.83 -5.83
C ALA A 19 5.35 20.74 -6.19
N ARG A 20 5.05 19.48 -5.88
CA ARG A 20 5.93 18.33 -6.10
C ARG A 20 5.13 17.14 -6.63
N PRO A 21 4.94 17.01 -7.97
CA PRO A 21 4.06 16.00 -8.58
C PRO A 21 4.34 14.55 -8.18
N PHE A 22 5.59 14.21 -7.84
CA PHE A 22 5.93 12.88 -7.31
C PHE A 22 5.15 12.51 -6.04
N LEU A 23 4.73 13.47 -5.22
CA LEU A 23 3.92 13.19 -4.03
C LEU A 23 2.55 12.59 -4.37
N TRP A 24 2.03 12.81 -5.58
CA TRP A 24 0.79 12.14 -6.01
C TRP A 24 0.96 10.63 -6.18
N VAL A 25 2.15 10.18 -6.57
CA VAL A 25 2.50 8.74 -6.63
C VAL A 25 2.47 8.16 -5.21
N LEU A 26 3.09 8.86 -4.24
CA LEU A 26 3.08 8.45 -2.83
C LEU A 26 1.67 8.49 -2.23
N ALA A 27 0.87 9.50 -2.57
CA ALA A 27 -0.52 9.62 -2.15
C ALA A 27 -1.35 8.45 -2.67
N TYR A 28 -1.18 8.07 -3.94
CA TYR A 28 -1.86 6.90 -4.49
C TYR A 28 -1.48 5.62 -3.72
N ILE A 29 -0.19 5.39 -3.45
CA ILE A 29 0.26 4.22 -2.67
C ILE A 29 -0.36 4.20 -1.27
N TYR A 30 -0.39 5.35 -0.59
CA TYR A 30 -1.04 5.49 0.71
C TYR A 30 -2.53 5.14 0.64
N ILE A 31 -3.24 5.67 -0.36
CA ILE A 31 -4.68 5.44 -0.55
C ILE A 31 -4.96 3.98 -0.91
N ASP A 32 -4.13 3.36 -1.75
CA ASP A 32 -4.30 1.98 -2.21
C ASP A 32 -4.08 0.98 -1.08
N ILE A 33 -3.05 1.20 -0.24
CA ILE A 33 -2.74 0.32 0.90
C ILE A 33 -3.73 0.52 2.05
N LEU A 34 -3.99 1.77 2.46
CA LEU A 34 -4.83 2.05 3.64
C LEU A 34 -6.32 2.10 3.34
N ALA A 35 -6.70 2.28 2.07
CA ALA A 35 -8.09 2.45 1.64
C ALA A 35 -8.91 3.38 2.57
N PRO A 36 -8.50 4.64 2.80
CA PRO A 36 -9.18 5.55 3.74
C PRO A 36 -10.67 5.76 3.40
N GLN A 37 -11.02 5.58 2.13
CA GLN A 37 -12.40 5.58 1.61
C GLN A 37 -13.30 4.52 2.25
N LYS A 38 -12.72 3.41 2.73
CA LYS A 38 -13.45 2.34 3.41
C LYS A 38 -13.45 2.51 4.93
N ILE A 39 -12.68 3.47 5.46
CA ILE A 39 -12.62 3.81 6.89
C ILE A 39 -13.62 4.92 7.24
N GLY A 40 -13.76 5.92 6.37
CA GLY A 40 -14.68 7.04 6.54
C GLY A 40 -16.15 6.66 6.32
N TRP A 41 -17.08 7.47 6.85
CA TRP A 41 -18.52 7.21 6.76
C TRP A 41 -19.27 8.14 5.80
N THR A 42 -18.80 9.36 5.56
CA THR A 42 -19.56 10.36 4.78
C THR A 42 -18.74 11.08 3.71
N LEU A 43 -17.62 11.73 4.06
CA LEU A 43 -16.85 12.59 3.14
C LEU A 43 -15.86 11.81 2.29
N THR A 44 -15.07 10.93 2.92
CA THR A 44 -14.02 10.16 2.24
C THR A 44 -14.57 9.17 1.20
N PRO A 45 -15.74 8.51 1.42
CA PRO A 45 -16.36 7.65 0.40
C PRO A 45 -17.06 8.42 -0.73
N ALA A 46 -17.46 9.68 -0.51
CA ALA A 46 -18.25 10.45 -1.47
C ALA A 46 -17.45 10.83 -2.73
N LEU A 47 -16.12 10.86 -2.64
CA LEU A 47 -15.24 11.16 -3.76
C LEU A 47 -14.42 9.94 -4.17
N PRO A 48 -14.21 9.71 -5.48
CA PRO A 48 -13.31 8.67 -5.96
C PRO A 48 -11.85 9.12 -5.82
N ILE A 49 -11.40 9.35 -4.58
CA ILE A 49 -10.05 9.77 -4.19
C ILE A 49 -8.96 8.90 -4.84
N SER A 50 -9.14 7.58 -4.87
CA SER A 50 -8.19 6.67 -5.53
C SER A 50 -8.03 6.96 -7.03
N LEU A 51 -9.13 7.26 -7.73
CA LEU A 51 -9.10 7.66 -9.14
C LEU A 51 -8.46 9.04 -9.32
N ILE A 52 -8.79 10.00 -8.46
CA ILE A 52 -8.20 11.35 -8.50
C ILE A 52 -6.69 11.26 -8.30
N ALA A 53 -6.22 10.50 -7.30
CA ALA A 53 -4.81 10.30 -7.04
C ALA A 53 -4.11 9.57 -8.19
N PHE A 54 -4.76 8.57 -8.80
CA PHE A 54 -4.23 7.88 -9.97
C PHE A 54 -4.04 8.84 -11.15
N CYS A 55 -5.08 9.58 -11.51
CA CYS A 55 -5.04 10.56 -12.60
C CYS A 55 -3.99 11.65 -12.33
N ALA A 56 -3.92 12.14 -11.09
CA ALA A 56 -2.92 13.12 -10.68
C ALA A 56 -1.50 12.55 -10.78
N ALA A 57 -1.25 11.33 -10.29
CA ALA A 57 0.06 10.68 -10.38
C ALA A 57 0.49 10.49 -11.83
N PHE A 58 -0.42 10.03 -12.70
CA PHE A 58 -0.14 9.80 -14.11
C PHE A 58 0.07 11.10 -14.88
N ALA A 59 -0.82 12.09 -14.70
CA ALA A 59 -0.70 13.40 -15.33
C ALA A 59 0.54 14.16 -14.84
N GLY A 60 0.81 14.11 -13.54
CA GLY A 60 2.00 14.73 -12.94
C GLY A 60 3.29 14.16 -13.51
N TRP A 61 3.40 12.83 -13.58
CA TRP A 61 4.54 12.17 -14.24
C TRP A 61 4.62 12.53 -15.74
N LEU A 62 3.48 12.53 -16.45
CA LEU A 62 3.48 12.79 -17.88
C LEU A 62 3.98 14.21 -18.20
N LEU A 63 3.53 15.20 -17.43
CA LEU A 63 3.74 16.63 -17.66
C LEU A 63 5.06 17.17 -17.09
N THR A 64 5.55 16.62 -15.98
CA THR A 64 6.66 17.25 -15.22
C THR A 64 7.93 16.41 -15.12
N ASP A 65 7.83 15.08 -15.25
CA ASP A 65 9.01 14.22 -15.11
C ASP A 65 9.82 14.08 -16.40
N SER A 66 11.14 14.17 -16.26
CA SER A 66 12.08 13.90 -17.35
C SER A 66 12.03 12.43 -17.74
N LYS A 67 11.72 12.16 -19.01
CA LYS A 67 11.62 10.81 -19.59
C LYS A 67 12.97 10.22 -20.04
N LYS A 68 14.09 10.89 -19.72
CA LYS A 68 15.42 10.47 -20.17
C LYS A 68 15.87 9.14 -19.57
N GLU A 69 15.46 8.84 -18.34
CA GLU A 69 15.84 7.61 -17.62
C GLU A 69 14.73 6.55 -17.62
N THR A 70 13.64 6.72 -18.37
CA THR A 70 12.59 5.70 -18.44
C THR A 70 13.07 4.53 -19.29
N ARG A 71 13.39 3.42 -18.63
CA ARG A 71 13.85 2.19 -19.28
C ARG A 71 12.76 1.14 -19.19
N ILE A 72 12.35 0.62 -20.34
CA ILE A 72 11.44 -0.51 -20.39
C ILE A 72 12.25 -1.78 -20.21
N HIS A 73 12.05 -2.46 -19.08
CA HIS A 73 12.71 -3.72 -18.78
C HIS A 73 11.81 -4.91 -19.12
N TYR A 74 12.41 -6.09 -19.36
CA TYR A 74 11.67 -7.34 -19.60
C TYR A 74 10.63 -7.64 -18.51
N ARG A 75 10.90 -7.24 -17.26
CA ARG A 75 9.97 -7.38 -16.13
C ARG A 75 8.65 -6.64 -16.34
N GLN A 76 8.68 -5.46 -16.95
CA GLN A 76 7.47 -4.70 -17.25
C GLN A 76 6.66 -5.37 -18.36
N LEU A 77 7.33 -5.94 -19.35
CA LEU A 77 6.68 -6.75 -20.38
C LEU A 77 6.01 -7.98 -19.76
N LEU A 78 6.69 -8.70 -18.86
CA LEU A 78 6.11 -9.84 -18.14
C LEU A 78 4.89 -9.45 -17.31
N MET A 79 4.92 -8.32 -16.60
CA MET A 79 3.76 -7.83 -15.85
C MET A 79 2.60 -7.43 -16.78
N LEU A 80 2.89 -6.85 -17.95
CA LEU A 80 1.87 -6.54 -18.95
C LEU A 80 1.25 -7.81 -19.53
N LEU A 81 2.06 -8.82 -19.86
CA LEU A 81 1.58 -10.12 -20.30
C LEU A 81 0.73 -10.81 -19.23
N LEU A 82 1.13 -10.71 -17.96
CA LEU A 82 0.34 -11.21 -16.84
C LEU A 82 -1.01 -10.50 -16.73
N LEU A 83 -1.04 -9.18 -16.87
CA LEU A 83 -2.28 -8.40 -16.88
C LEU A 83 -3.23 -8.86 -17.99
N LEU A 84 -2.71 -9.01 -19.21
CA LEU A 84 -3.50 -9.48 -20.37
C LEU A 84 -3.98 -10.92 -20.18
N TYR A 85 -3.12 -11.78 -19.66
CA TYR A 85 -3.46 -13.17 -19.35
C TYR A 85 -4.59 -13.24 -18.33
N CYS A 86 -4.48 -12.51 -17.21
CA CYS A 86 -5.54 -12.45 -16.19
C CYS A 86 -6.85 -11.87 -16.75
N ALA A 87 -6.79 -10.85 -17.62
CA ALA A 87 -7.96 -10.31 -18.28
C ALA A 87 -8.65 -11.37 -19.15
N PHE A 88 -7.87 -12.12 -19.93
CA PHE A 88 -8.39 -13.21 -20.75
C PHE A 88 -9.01 -14.33 -19.90
N THR A 89 -8.30 -14.84 -18.89
CA THR A 89 -8.80 -15.92 -18.03
C THR A 89 -10.02 -15.52 -17.22
N THR A 90 -10.16 -14.23 -16.87
CA THR A 90 -11.35 -13.72 -16.16
C THR A 90 -12.60 -13.87 -17.04
N THR A 91 -12.50 -13.57 -18.33
CA THR A 91 -13.62 -13.71 -19.29
C THR A 91 -14.00 -15.17 -19.57
N GLN A 92 -13.05 -16.09 -19.41
CA GLN A 92 -13.22 -17.53 -19.64
C GLN A 92 -13.47 -18.31 -18.33
N SER A 93 -13.70 -17.64 -17.21
CA SER A 93 -13.80 -18.28 -15.91
C SER A 93 -15.12 -19.06 -15.73
N ALA A 94 -15.05 -20.20 -15.05
CA ALA A 94 -16.23 -20.99 -14.69
C ALA A 94 -17.14 -20.28 -13.66
N PHE A 95 -16.58 -19.30 -12.93
CA PHE A 95 -17.25 -18.48 -11.90
C PHE A 95 -17.11 -16.99 -12.24
N PRO A 96 -17.87 -16.50 -13.24
CA PRO A 96 -17.65 -15.17 -13.81
C PRO A 96 -17.94 -14.02 -12.85
N VAL A 97 -18.86 -14.21 -11.90
CA VAL A 97 -19.28 -13.17 -10.95
C VAL A 97 -18.16 -12.93 -9.92
N GLU A 98 -17.65 -13.99 -9.31
CA GLU A 98 -16.57 -13.96 -8.33
C GLU A 98 -15.25 -13.51 -8.96
N ALA A 99 -14.97 -14.00 -10.18
CA ALA A 99 -13.81 -13.59 -10.95
C ALA A 99 -13.87 -12.08 -11.29
N ALA A 100 -15.02 -11.56 -11.74
CA ALA A 100 -15.20 -10.13 -11.99
C ALA A 100 -15.04 -9.29 -10.71
N HIS A 101 -15.54 -9.79 -9.57
CA HIS A 101 -15.39 -9.13 -8.28
C HIS A 101 -13.92 -8.99 -7.87
N LYS A 102 -13.13 -10.07 -7.95
CA LYS A 102 -11.68 -10.01 -7.69
C LYS A 102 -10.95 -9.15 -8.73
N TRP A 103 -11.32 -9.27 -10.00
CA TRP A 103 -10.72 -8.49 -11.08
C TRP A 103 -10.88 -6.98 -10.86
N SER A 104 -12.02 -6.53 -10.34
CA SER A 104 -12.40 -5.11 -10.17
C SER A 104 -11.35 -4.23 -9.48
N TRP A 105 -10.51 -4.80 -8.62
CA TRP A 105 -9.42 -4.11 -7.93
C TRP A 105 -8.02 -4.59 -8.38
N VAL A 106 -7.86 -5.86 -8.72
CA VAL A 106 -6.56 -6.45 -9.13
C VAL A 106 -5.97 -5.75 -10.36
N TRP A 107 -6.78 -5.47 -11.39
CA TRP A 107 -6.26 -4.85 -12.60
C TRP A 107 -5.74 -3.43 -12.34
N LYS A 108 -6.37 -2.68 -11.43
CA LYS A 108 -5.96 -1.32 -11.06
C LYS A 108 -4.60 -1.34 -10.36
N ALA A 109 -4.44 -2.26 -9.40
CA ALA A 109 -3.17 -2.48 -8.71
C ALA A 109 -2.06 -2.89 -9.69
N LEU A 110 -2.33 -3.80 -10.63
CA LEU A 110 -1.36 -4.22 -11.66
C LEU A 110 -0.97 -3.08 -12.60
N VAL A 111 -1.93 -2.29 -13.08
CA VAL A 111 -1.65 -1.13 -13.94
C VAL A 111 -0.74 -0.14 -13.21
N PHE A 112 -1.02 0.14 -11.94
CA PHE A 112 -0.16 1.03 -11.16
C PHE A 112 1.22 0.42 -10.87
N ALA A 113 1.30 -0.89 -10.59
CA ALA A 113 2.57 -1.59 -10.41
C ALA A 113 3.44 -1.56 -11.66
N ILE A 114 2.86 -1.66 -12.86
CA ILE A 114 3.56 -1.50 -14.14
C ILE A 114 4.07 -0.07 -14.31
N PHE A 115 3.27 0.91 -13.92
CA PHE A 115 3.61 2.33 -14.00
C PHE A 115 4.69 2.76 -13.00
N LEU A 116 4.68 2.21 -11.79
CA LEU A 116 5.47 2.68 -10.66
C LEU A 116 6.99 2.79 -10.94
N PRO A 117 7.67 1.80 -11.57
CA PRO A 117 9.10 1.89 -11.85
C PRO A 117 9.50 3.09 -12.71
N PHE A 118 8.60 3.61 -13.56
CA PHE A 118 8.88 4.79 -14.39
C PHE A 118 8.98 6.08 -13.60
N THR A 119 8.46 6.10 -12.38
CA THR A 119 8.50 7.26 -11.48
C THR A 119 9.73 7.22 -10.56
N LEU A 120 10.34 6.04 -10.38
CA LEU A 120 11.43 5.76 -9.43
C LEU A 120 12.81 5.92 -10.07
N THR A 121 13.12 7.13 -10.53
CA THR A 121 14.39 7.41 -11.23
C THR A 121 15.55 7.81 -10.31
N THR A 122 15.26 8.24 -9.09
CA THR A 122 16.28 8.75 -8.16
C THR A 122 16.19 8.08 -6.79
N ARG A 123 17.33 8.03 -6.09
CA ARG A 123 17.41 7.46 -4.73
C ARG A 123 16.41 8.09 -3.74
N PRO A 124 16.24 9.42 -3.67
CA PRO A 124 15.26 10.03 -2.76
C PRO A 124 13.81 9.59 -3.05
N ARG A 125 13.47 9.32 -4.32
CA ARG A 125 12.13 8.84 -4.69
C ARG A 125 11.88 7.41 -4.23
N MET A 126 12.87 6.53 -4.39
CA MET A 126 12.82 5.16 -3.88
C MET A 126 12.72 5.14 -2.36
N GLU A 127 13.52 5.96 -1.68
CA GLU A 127 13.47 6.06 -0.21
C GLU A 127 12.14 6.63 0.29
N ALA A 128 11.62 7.69 -0.33
CA ALA A 128 10.33 8.25 0.02
C ALA A 128 9.20 7.24 -0.17
N LEU A 129 9.24 6.44 -1.25
CA LEU A 129 8.30 5.35 -1.47
C LEU A 129 8.36 4.30 -0.35
N LEU A 130 9.56 3.84 -0.01
CA LEU A 130 9.75 2.85 1.07
C LEU A 130 9.23 3.38 2.41
N VAL A 131 9.52 4.64 2.72
CA VAL A 131 9.00 5.31 3.92
C VAL A 131 7.48 5.38 3.90
N THR A 132 6.85 5.78 2.79
CA THR A 132 5.39 5.81 2.68
C THR A 132 4.78 4.43 2.87
N VAL A 133 5.34 3.39 2.25
CA VAL A 133 4.87 2.00 2.42
C VAL A 133 4.99 1.57 3.88
N VAL A 134 6.14 1.79 4.52
CA VAL A 134 6.37 1.37 5.92
C VAL A 134 5.51 2.14 6.91
N LEU A 135 5.29 3.44 6.72
CA LEU A 135 4.40 4.21 7.59
C LEU A 135 2.94 3.80 7.42
N THR A 136 2.51 3.54 6.19
CA THR A 136 1.13 3.11 5.90
C THR A 136 0.87 1.71 6.41
N LEU A 137 1.79 0.77 6.15
CA LEU A 137 1.75 -0.58 6.72
C LEU A 137 1.81 -0.53 8.24
N GLY A 138 2.69 0.30 8.79
CA GLY A 138 2.87 0.55 10.22
C GLY A 138 1.55 0.91 10.89
N ALA A 139 0.76 1.81 10.30
CA ALA A 139 -0.57 2.14 10.82
C ALA A 139 -1.44 0.87 10.96
N ILE A 140 -1.50 0.03 9.92
CA ILE A 140 -2.29 -1.21 9.92
C ILE A 140 -1.77 -2.21 10.97
N VAL A 141 -0.48 -2.54 10.93
CA VAL A 141 0.08 -3.60 11.79
C VAL A 141 0.16 -3.20 13.25
N ILE A 142 0.40 -1.92 13.57
CA ILE A 142 0.40 -1.45 14.96
C ILE A 142 -0.99 -1.58 15.57
N ALA A 143 -2.05 -1.20 14.85
CA ALA A 143 -3.41 -1.35 15.35
C ALA A 143 -3.80 -2.82 15.53
N THR A 144 -3.48 -3.69 14.57
CA THR A 144 -3.72 -5.13 14.68
C THR A 144 -2.89 -5.76 15.81
N GLY A 145 -1.63 -5.38 15.95
CA GLY A 145 -0.73 -5.86 17.00
C GLY A 145 -1.20 -5.46 18.39
N MET A 146 -1.67 -4.21 18.57
CA MET A 146 -2.27 -3.77 19.84
C MET A 146 -3.51 -4.62 20.19
N LYS A 147 -4.40 -4.89 19.22
CA LYS A 147 -5.57 -5.77 19.47
C LYS A 147 -5.15 -7.18 19.84
N THR A 148 -4.10 -7.71 19.20
CA THR A 148 -3.54 -9.02 19.50
C THR A 148 -3.06 -9.13 20.94
N VAL A 149 -2.29 -8.14 21.41
CA VAL A 149 -1.78 -8.10 22.80
C VAL A 149 -2.91 -7.93 23.82
N LEU A 150 -3.94 -7.17 23.48
CA LEU A 150 -5.10 -6.92 24.35
C LEU A 150 -6.11 -8.08 24.37
N GLY A 151 -5.78 -9.23 23.77
CA GLY A 151 -6.59 -10.45 23.82
C GLY A 151 -7.61 -10.62 22.68
N GLY A 152 -7.53 -9.80 21.63
CA GLY A 152 -8.30 -10.00 20.40
C GLY A 152 -7.54 -10.86 19.39
N GLY A 153 -8.15 -11.92 18.87
CA GLY A 153 -7.50 -12.82 17.91
C GLY A 153 -8.48 -13.71 17.15
N GLY A 154 -7.97 -14.38 16.12
CA GLY A 154 -8.66 -15.39 15.33
C GLY A 154 -8.72 -15.09 13.84
N TYR A 155 -8.79 -16.16 13.06
CA TYR A 155 -8.93 -16.09 11.60
C TYR A 155 -10.27 -15.44 11.23
N GLU A 156 -10.23 -14.38 10.41
CA GLU A 156 -11.40 -13.56 10.00
C GLU A 156 -12.18 -12.85 11.13
N SER A 157 -11.85 -13.07 12.41
CA SER A 157 -12.49 -12.39 13.57
C SER A 157 -11.77 -11.11 13.99
N LEU A 158 -10.51 -10.92 13.58
CA LEU A 158 -9.74 -9.71 13.86
C LEU A 158 -10.21 -8.55 12.99
N TYR A 159 -10.92 -7.62 13.60
CA TYR A 159 -11.27 -6.36 12.95
C TYR A 159 -10.02 -5.54 12.65
N PHE A 160 -9.66 -5.43 11.38
CA PHE A 160 -8.66 -4.49 10.89
C PHE A 160 -9.21 -3.06 10.85
N PHE A 161 -8.39 -2.10 10.40
CA PHE A 161 -8.85 -0.72 10.14
C PHE A 161 -9.98 -0.67 9.10
N VAL A 162 -9.92 -1.56 8.12
CA VAL A 162 -10.97 -1.80 7.14
C VAL A 162 -11.34 -3.26 7.25
N ASN A 163 -12.59 -3.54 7.59
CA ASN A 163 -13.07 -4.93 7.61
C ASN A 163 -13.50 -5.34 6.20
N ASP A 164 -12.51 -5.71 5.38
CA ASP A 164 -12.71 -6.15 4.02
C ASP A 164 -11.72 -7.28 3.70
N ASN A 165 -12.17 -8.30 2.96
CA ASN A 165 -11.32 -9.44 2.59
C ASN A 165 -10.69 -9.23 1.20
N SER A 166 -10.08 -8.06 1.03
CA SER A 166 -9.46 -7.64 -0.23
C SER A 166 -8.07 -7.00 -0.02
N GLY A 167 -7.16 -7.31 -0.95
CA GLY A 167 -5.79 -6.79 -0.90
C GLY A 167 -5.08 -7.13 0.41
N ILE A 168 -4.53 -6.09 1.05
CA ILE A 168 -3.74 -6.23 2.29
C ILE A 168 -4.60 -6.51 3.53
N TYR A 169 -5.93 -6.36 3.44
CA TYR A 169 -6.84 -6.62 4.56
C TYR A 169 -7.27 -8.09 4.65
N GLU A 170 -6.89 -8.92 3.69
CA GLU A 170 -6.94 -10.38 3.83
C GLU A 170 -5.91 -10.86 4.86
N SER A 171 -6.34 -11.65 5.84
CA SER A 171 -5.54 -12.08 7.00
C SER A 171 -4.22 -12.77 6.60
N SER A 172 -4.27 -13.65 5.60
CA SER A 172 -3.11 -14.39 5.09
C SER A 172 -2.14 -13.48 4.34
N THR A 173 -2.67 -12.56 3.52
CA THR A 173 -1.87 -11.58 2.77
C THR A 173 -1.20 -10.59 3.71
N LEU A 174 -1.92 -10.11 4.73
CA LEU A 174 -1.37 -9.22 5.76
C LEU A 174 -0.21 -9.87 6.52
N ALA A 175 -0.35 -11.14 6.92
CA ALA A 175 0.71 -11.86 7.63
C ALA A 175 1.98 -12.01 6.78
N THR A 176 1.84 -12.35 5.49
CA THR A 176 2.96 -12.43 4.55
C THR A 176 3.65 -11.09 4.38
N VAL A 177 2.88 -10.02 4.14
CA VAL A 177 3.43 -8.66 3.93
C VAL A 177 4.08 -8.13 5.21
N ALA A 178 3.50 -8.38 6.38
CA ALA A 178 4.05 -7.96 7.66
C ALA A 178 5.45 -8.53 7.89
N ILE A 179 5.62 -9.85 7.73
CA ILE A 179 6.92 -10.51 7.91
C ILE A 179 7.89 -10.11 6.79
N GLY A 180 7.44 -10.09 5.54
CA GLY A 180 8.25 -9.69 4.38
C GLY A 180 8.73 -8.23 4.44
N SER A 181 8.06 -7.37 5.21
CA SER A 181 8.45 -5.97 5.40
C SER A 181 9.55 -5.75 6.43
N ILE A 182 9.85 -6.72 7.30
CA ILE A 182 10.84 -6.57 8.39
C ILE A 182 12.22 -6.14 7.87
N PRO A 183 12.80 -6.75 6.81
CA PRO A 183 14.07 -6.30 6.26
C PRO A 183 14.03 -4.86 5.73
N LEU A 184 12.90 -4.41 5.18
CA LEU A 184 12.72 -3.03 4.71
C LEU A 184 12.72 -2.04 5.88
N VAL A 185 12.03 -2.36 6.98
CA VAL A 185 12.03 -1.52 8.19
C VAL A 185 13.44 -1.44 8.79
N LEU A 186 14.15 -2.57 8.87
CA LEU A 186 15.54 -2.62 9.33
C LEU A 186 16.48 -1.81 8.43
N TRP A 187 16.26 -1.84 7.12
CA TRP A 187 17.05 -1.05 6.19
C TRP A 187 16.81 0.45 6.38
N LEU A 188 15.55 0.89 6.51
CA LEU A 188 15.21 2.30 6.74
C LEU A 188 15.80 2.84 8.04
N THR A 189 15.76 2.05 9.12
CA THR A 189 16.32 2.48 10.43
C THR A 189 17.85 2.59 10.44
N LYS A 190 18.55 1.99 9.47
CA LYS A 190 20.02 2.00 9.37
C LYS A 190 20.55 2.92 8.28
N HIS A 191 19.87 2.98 7.14
CA HIS A 191 20.37 3.60 5.90
C HIS A 191 19.47 4.70 5.32
N GLY A 192 18.30 4.94 5.91
CA GLY A 192 17.37 5.95 5.42
C GLY A 192 17.95 7.37 5.50
N THR A 193 17.74 8.16 4.46
CA THR A 193 18.15 9.58 4.42
C THR A 193 16.98 10.54 4.62
N VAL A 194 15.74 10.10 4.30
CA VAL A 194 14.51 10.90 4.52
C VAL A 194 14.27 11.15 6.02
N PHE A 195 14.37 10.08 6.83
CA PHE A 195 14.41 10.16 8.28
C PHE A 195 15.77 9.64 8.74
N PRO A 196 16.69 10.52 9.17
CA PRO A 196 18.03 10.10 9.55
C PRO A 196 17.98 9.12 10.74
N PRO A 197 18.91 8.16 10.84
CA PRO A 197 18.94 7.13 11.88
C PRO A 197 19.11 7.65 13.32
N ASP A 198 18.05 8.17 13.91
CA ASP A 198 18.00 8.60 15.31
C ASP A 198 17.38 7.51 16.21
N TRP A 199 17.57 7.64 17.53
CA TRP A 199 16.97 6.72 18.52
C TRP A 199 15.45 6.68 18.40
N ARG A 200 14.81 7.80 18.03
CA ARG A 200 13.34 7.87 17.80
C ARG A 200 12.91 7.02 16.61
N VAL A 201 13.65 7.09 15.51
CA VAL A 201 13.39 6.30 14.29
C VAL A 201 13.62 4.82 14.57
N LYS A 202 14.68 4.49 15.31
CA LYS A 202 14.96 3.11 15.73
C LYS A 202 13.88 2.57 16.65
N LEU A 203 13.45 3.34 17.66
CA LEU A 203 12.39 2.95 18.58
C LEU A 203 11.09 2.68 17.83
N PHE A 204 10.67 3.61 16.95
CA PHE A 204 9.49 3.41 16.12
C PHE A 204 9.63 2.20 15.20
N GLY A 205 10.77 2.05 14.52
CA GLY A 205 11.03 0.93 13.61
C GLY A 205 11.02 -0.43 14.32
N TYR A 206 11.63 -0.55 15.49
CA TYR A 206 11.56 -1.76 16.30
C TYR A 206 10.14 -2.03 16.83
N GLY A 207 9.37 -0.98 17.15
CA GLY A 207 7.96 -1.10 17.47
C GLY A 207 7.14 -1.68 16.30
N VAL A 208 7.36 -1.18 15.08
CA VAL A 208 6.74 -1.73 13.87
C VAL A 208 7.14 -3.19 13.65
N ILE A 209 8.41 -3.54 13.80
CA ILE A 209 8.89 -4.93 13.67
C ILE A 209 8.20 -5.83 14.69
N PHE A 210 8.09 -5.39 15.95
CA PHE A 210 7.38 -6.13 16.98
C PHE A 210 5.90 -6.33 16.61
N SER A 211 5.23 -5.28 16.12
CA SER A 211 3.86 -5.40 15.60
C SER A 211 3.76 -6.36 14.42
N CYS A 212 4.71 -6.38 13.48
CA CYS A 212 4.74 -7.32 12.37
C CYS A 212 4.83 -8.79 12.84
N LEU A 213 5.63 -9.05 13.88
CA LEU A 213 5.76 -10.39 14.47
C LEU A 213 4.49 -10.87 15.19
N LEU A 214 3.66 -9.94 15.66
CA LEU A 214 2.37 -10.25 16.29
C LEU A 214 1.27 -10.58 15.27
N ILE A 215 1.40 -10.17 14.00
CA ILE A 215 0.36 -10.39 12.99
C ILE A 215 0.04 -11.87 12.80
N PRO A 216 1.01 -12.78 12.53
CA PRO A 216 0.69 -14.20 12.34
C PRO A 216 0.06 -14.85 13.56
N VAL A 217 0.41 -14.37 14.76
CA VAL A 217 -0.17 -14.84 16.02
C VAL A 217 -1.61 -14.38 16.16
N GLY A 218 -1.88 -13.10 15.90
CA GLY A 218 -3.22 -12.55 15.99
C GLY A 218 -4.16 -13.15 14.95
N THR A 219 -3.74 -13.16 13.67
CA THR A 219 -4.58 -13.59 12.55
C THR A 219 -4.67 -15.11 12.40
N GLU A 220 -3.88 -15.87 13.17
CA GLU A 220 -3.71 -17.33 13.05
C GLU A 220 -3.29 -17.79 11.64
N ALA A 221 -2.75 -16.87 10.82
CA ALA A 221 -2.39 -17.15 9.45
C ALA A 221 -1.00 -17.80 9.37
N ARG A 222 -0.97 -19.06 8.93
CA ARG A 222 0.27 -19.84 8.76
C ARG A 222 1.20 -19.28 7.68
N THR A 223 0.66 -18.50 6.75
CA THR A 223 1.44 -17.89 5.66
C THR A 223 2.60 -17.07 6.19
N GLY A 224 2.45 -16.36 7.31
CA GLY A 224 3.52 -15.58 7.93
C GLY A 224 4.72 -16.39 8.44
N LEU A 225 4.58 -17.71 8.65
CA LEU A 225 5.67 -18.60 9.10
C LEU A 225 6.34 -19.36 7.96
N VAL A 226 5.66 -19.49 6.82
CA VAL A 226 6.10 -20.28 5.66
C VAL A 226 6.43 -19.38 4.46
N CYS A 227 6.67 -18.08 4.71
CA CYS A 227 7.04 -17.07 3.70
C CYS A 227 8.34 -17.39 2.97
#